data_AF-A0A419WJU0-F1
#
_entry.id   AF-A0A419WJU0-F1
#
_cell.length_a   1.000
_cell.length_b   1.000
_cell.length_c   1.000
_cell.angle_alpha   90.00
_cell.angle_beta   90.00
_cell.angle_gamma   90.00
#
_symmetry.space_group_name_H-M   'P 1'
#
loop_
_entity.id
_entity.type
_entity.pdbx_description
1 polymer ?
#
loop_
_entity_poly.entity_id
_entity_poly.type
_entity_poly.pdbx_seq_one_letter_code
_entity_poly.pdbx_strand_id
1 'polypeptide(L)'
;MVSRDQHVSDTDLEPDPDDVGEPDIGFQAGFGFYLGIVATGTAAIGGLLAGATTATLLGLLPSALTAVAVVGHILAKRAHGLPERIGGSRWRQLASYLPAAGFGAVPFGLGVIPGLEGSGRLAIAASAFALLTGVSAFGLNRLSRKRYADAIAADEPTARWTWQRSGFFSGETATAALTAVTVGGGLAMAVTGYWVGLFWVVYGIAMFLAERTDWGGLDSIDPNERWNPPEISAHDAGLVIGDRKFIPWDQIGDVRLTDDELVLEREGYHFDIRCDRSVIDDPEAVLEGIERARARAGTDAPAHDRPDQRERDAASEGESATETETETPDLETETETT
;
A
#
# COMPACT_ATOMS: atom_id res chain seq x y z
N MET A 1 -2.11 54.01 -32.41
CA MET A 1 -2.45 52.68 -32.94
C MET A 1 -1.15 51.93 -33.15
N VAL A 2 -0.75 51.11 -32.17
CA VAL A 2 0.38 50.18 -32.29
C VAL A 2 -0.17 48.85 -31.85
N SER A 3 -0.41 47.98 -32.84
CA SER A 3 -0.79 46.59 -32.65
C SER A 3 0.43 45.85 -32.14
N ARG A 4 0.35 45.27 -30.94
CA ARG A 4 1.40 44.44 -30.36
C ARG A 4 0.91 43.01 -30.47
N ASP A 5 1.28 42.35 -31.56
CA ASP A 5 1.17 40.91 -31.71
C ASP A 5 2.05 40.26 -30.65
N GLN A 6 1.43 39.81 -29.55
CA GLN A 6 2.03 38.84 -28.67
C GLN A 6 1.94 37.50 -29.37
N HIS A 7 3.01 37.18 -30.09
CA HIS A 7 3.34 35.83 -30.50
C HIS A 7 3.58 35.03 -29.21
N VAL A 8 2.51 34.45 -28.68
CA VAL A 8 2.59 33.39 -27.67
C VAL A 8 3.16 32.21 -28.42
N SER A 9 4.47 32.00 -28.29
CA SER A 9 5.08 30.74 -28.65
C SER A 9 4.50 29.70 -27.69
N ASP A 10 3.46 29.00 -28.15
CA ASP A 10 3.10 27.67 -27.69
C ASP A 10 4.35 26.80 -27.90
N THR A 11 5.26 26.92 -26.96
CA THR A 11 6.35 25.98 -26.79
C THR A 11 5.64 24.83 -26.13
N ASP A 12 5.32 23.81 -26.91
CA ASP A 12 5.02 22.47 -26.43
C ASP A 12 6.12 22.11 -25.44
N LEU A 13 5.87 22.41 -24.16
CA LEU A 13 6.64 21.90 -23.05
C LEU A 13 6.27 20.43 -23.01
N GLU A 14 6.92 19.62 -23.85
CA GLU A 14 7.06 18.20 -23.57
C GLU A 14 7.53 18.14 -22.11
N PRO A 15 6.70 17.61 -21.20
CA PRO A 15 7.05 17.56 -19.80
C PRO A 15 8.36 16.78 -19.71
N ASP A 16 9.39 17.42 -19.16
CA ASP A 16 10.69 16.81 -18.96
C ASP A 16 10.46 15.52 -18.15
N PRO A 17 10.71 14.32 -18.69
CA PRO A 17 10.44 13.07 -18.00
C PRO A 17 11.26 12.91 -16.71
N ASP A 18 12.25 13.78 -16.49
CA ASP A 18 13.05 13.85 -15.28
C ASP A 18 12.53 14.87 -14.23
N ASP A 19 11.45 15.63 -14.50
CA ASP A 19 10.78 16.52 -13.53
C ASP A 19 9.86 15.73 -12.58
N VAL A 20 10.39 14.63 -12.03
CA VAL A 20 9.80 13.96 -10.88
C VAL A 20 10.09 14.85 -9.68
N GLY A 21 9.12 15.73 -9.36
CA GLY A 21 9.28 16.84 -8.42
C GLY A 21 10.03 16.50 -7.13
N GLU A 22 10.77 17.48 -6.60
CA GLU A 22 11.59 17.33 -5.40
C GLU A 22 10.81 16.65 -4.25
N PRO A 23 11.44 15.72 -3.50
CA PRO A 23 10.74 14.99 -2.46
C PRO A 23 10.17 15.95 -1.41
N ASP A 24 8.89 15.81 -1.09
CA ASP A 24 8.22 16.66 -0.10
C ASP A 24 8.97 16.70 1.23
N ILE A 25 9.11 17.90 1.77
CA ILE A 25 9.70 18.17 3.09
C ILE A 25 9.07 17.27 4.15
N GLY A 26 7.75 17.00 4.06
CA GLY A 26 7.05 16.09 4.96
C GLY A 26 7.58 14.65 4.92
N PHE A 27 7.79 14.09 3.72
CA PHE A 27 8.37 12.74 3.56
C PHE A 27 9.82 12.70 4.04
N GLN A 28 10.63 13.70 3.68
CA GLN A 28 12.03 13.76 4.08
C GLN A 28 12.19 13.82 5.60
N ALA A 29 11.35 14.62 6.28
CA ALA A 29 11.34 14.71 7.73
C ALA A 29 10.89 13.38 8.37
N GLY A 30 9.81 12.77 7.87
CA GLY A 30 9.30 11.48 8.35
C GLY A 30 10.31 10.35 8.20
N PHE A 31 10.99 10.27 7.05
CA PHE A 31 12.04 9.28 6.80
C PHE A 31 13.25 9.47 7.72
N GLY A 32 13.72 10.72 7.88
CA GLY A 32 14.80 11.04 8.81
C GLY A 32 14.45 10.67 10.25
N PHE A 33 13.24 10.99 10.70
CA PHE A 33 12.74 10.62 12.03
C PHE A 33 12.69 9.10 12.24
N TYR A 34 12.16 8.36 11.27
CA TYR A 34 12.14 6.89 11.30
C TYR A 34 13.54 6.30 11.45
N LEU A 35 14.51 6.72 10.62
CA LEU A 35 15.90 6.25 10.72
C LEU A 35 16.53 6.62 12.06
N GLY A 36 16.23 7.82 12.56
CA GLY A 36 16.66 8.28 13.88
C GLY A 36 16.20 7.34 14.98
N ILE A 37 14.92 6.95 14.99
CA ILE A 37 14.37 6.02 15.98
C ILE A 37 15.07 4.67 15.90
N VAL A 38 15.24 4.12 14.68
CA VAL A 38 15.88 2.81 14.48
C VAL A 38 17.31 2.83 15.02
N ALA A 39 18.13 3.79 14.60
CA ALA A 39 19.52 3.87 15.04
C ALA A 39 19.63 4.09 16.56
N THR A 40 18.78 4.95 17.13
CA THR A 40 18.73 5.23 18.57
C THR A 40 18.31 3.98 19.35
N GLY A 41 17.33 3.23 18.86
CA GLY A 41 16.88 1.97 19.45
C GLY A 41 17.96 0.90 19.44
N THR A 42 18.65 0.74 18.30
CA THR A 42 19.80 -0.18 18.18
C THR A 42 20.91 0.20 19.15
N ALA A 43 21.26 1.48 19.24
CA ALA A 43 22.29 1.96 20.15
C ALA A 43 21.88 1.80 21.63
N ALA A 44 20.63 2.07 21.98
CA ALA A 44 20.10 1.88 23.33
C ALA A 44 20.17 0.40 23.76
N ILE A 45 19.70 -0.50 22.90
CA ILE A 45 19.72 -1.95 23.17
C ILE A 45 21.17 -2.44 23.27
N GLY A 46 22.04 -2.07 22.33
CA GLY A 46 23.46 -2.43 22.37
C GLY A 46 24.17 -1.90 23.62
N GLY A 47 23.89 -0.65 24.01
CA GLY A 47 24.43 -0.04 25.22
C GLY A 47 23.96 -0.75 26.50
N LEU A 48 22.68 -1.11 26.58
CA LEU A 48 22.14 -1.88 27.70
C LEU A 48 22.78 -3.27 27.80
N LEU A 49 22.99 -3.95 26.67
CA LEU A 49 23.71 -5.23 26.63
C LEU A 49 25.17 -5.09 27.05
N ALA A 50 25.80 -3.96 26.76
CA ALA A 50 27.16 -3.63 27.20
C ALA A 50 27.24 -3.11 28.65
N GLY A 51 26.12 -3.04 29.39
CA GLY A 51 26.08 -2.57 30.78
C GLY A 51 26.18 -1.05 30.94
N ALA A 52 25.83 -0.27 29.91
CA ALA A 52 25.81 1.18 30.00
C ALA A 52 24.83 1.68 31.07
N THR A 53 25.19 2.74 31.77
CA THR A 53 24.32 3.33 32.79
C THR A 53 23.15 4.08 32.15
N THR A 54 22.03 4.17 32.88
CA THR A 54 20.85 4.95 32.45
C THR A 54 21.21 6.41 32.17
N ALA A 55 22.11 6.99 32.96
CA ALA A 55 22.55 8.38 32.76
C ALA A 55 23.30 8.56 31.43
N THR A 56 24.18 7.63 31.08
CA THR A 56 24.88 7.62 29.78
C THR A 56 23.89 7.55 28.63
N LEU A 57 22.90 6.66 28.73
CA LEU A 57 21.88 6.50 27.69
C LEU A 57 21.00 7.76 27.56
N LEU A 58 20.53 8.34 28.66
CA LEU A 58 19.71 9.55 28.61
C LEU A 58 20.44 10.76 28.01
N GLY A 59 21.76 10.86 28.18
CA GLY A 59 22.56 11.92 27.55
C GLY A 59 22.81 11.68 26.05
N LEU A 60 23.06 10.42 25.68
CA LEU A 60 23.52 10.09 24.32
C LEU A 60 22.36 9.88 23.33
N LEU A 61 21.24 9.32 23.78
CA LEU A 61 20.13 8.96 22.88
C LEU A 61 19.48 10.16 22.17
N PRO A 62 19.18 11.30 22.83
CA PRO A 62 18.63 12.46 22.13
C PRO A 62 19.59 13.01 21.08
N SER A 63 20.89 13.07 21.42
CA SER A 63 21.94 13.57 20.53
C SER A 63 22.13 12.67 19.31
N ALA A 64 22.15 11.35 19.52
CA ALA A 64 22.22 10.36 18.45
C ALA A 64 20.98 10.41 17.55
N LEU A 65 19.79 10.53 18.14
CA LEU A 65 18.53 10.67 17.42
C LEU A 65 18.57 11.89 16.49
N THR A 66 18.95 13.07 17.02
CA THR A 66 19.03 14.30 16.22
C THR A 66 20.06 14.18 15.10
N ALA A 67 21.26 13.66 15.40
CA ALA A 67 22.32 13.50 14.40
C ALA A 67 21.88 12.57 13.26
N VAL A 68 21.30 11.41 13.58
CA VAL A 68 20.82 10.46 12.57
C VAL A 68 19.62 11.01 11.82
N ALA A 69 18.71 11.73 12.47
CA ALA A 69 17.58 12.34 11.78
C ALA A 69 18.03 13.37 10.73
N VAL A 70 19.04 14.19 11.05
CA VAL A 70 19.64 15.14 10.11
C VAL A 70 20.31 14.41 8.95
N VAL A 71 21.11 13.39 9.22
CA VAL A 71 21.77 12.59 8.17
C VAL A 71 20.74 11.86 7.29
N GLY A 72 19.70 11.29 7.90
CA GLY A 72 18.60 10.62 7.22
C GLY A 72 17.80 11.57 6.32
N HIS A 73 17.57 12.80 6.78
CA HIS A 73 16.96 13.86 5.96
C HIS A 73 17.83 14.21 4.75
N ILE A 74 19.15 14.33 4.92
CA ILE A 74 20.09 14.58 3.81
C ILE A 74 20.12 13.40 2.83
N LEU A 75 20.12 12.16 3.33
CA LEU A 75 20.06 10.96 2.50
C LEU A 75 18.74 10.87 1.71
N ALA A 76 17.61 11.26 2.32
CA ALA A 76 16.31 11.30 1.66
C ALA A 76 16.31 12.27 0.48
N LYS A 77 16.94 13.44 0.63
CA LYS A 77 17.11 14.40 -0.49
C LYS A 77 17.84 13.79 -1.68
N ARG A 78 18.82 12.94 -1.43
CA ARG A 78 19.61 12.32 -2.51
C ARG A 78 18.89 11.15 -3.18
N ALA A 79 17.85 10.61 -2.54
CA ALA A 79 17.13 9.44 -3.02
C ALA A 79 15.91 9.85 -3.85
N HIS A 80 16.16 10.46 -5.01
CA HIS A 80 15.11 10.75 -5.99
C HIS A 80 14.40 9.45 -6.41
N GLY A 81 13.07 9.47 -6.54
CA GLY A 81 12.29 8.28 -6.89
C GLY A 81 12.10 7.26 -5.77
N LEU A 82 12.65 7.48 -4.56
CA LEU A 82 12.54 6.53 -3.45
C LEU A 82 11.11 6.41 -2.88
N PRO A 83 10.35 7.49 -2.66
CA PRO A 83 8.95 7.40 -2.25
C PRO A 83 8.12 6.56 -3.23
N GLU A 84 8.27 6.79 -4.53
CA GLU A 84 7.53 6.15 -5.61
C GLU A 84 7.86 4.64 -5.65
N ARG A 85 9.16 4.30 -5.57
CA ARG A 85 9.59 2.90 -5.58
C ARG A 85 9.21 2.13 -4.31
N ILE A 86 9.14 2.80 -3.15
CA ILE A 86 8.65 2.19 -1.91
C ILE A 86 7.13 2.01 -1.98
N GLY A 87 6.40 3.00 -2.49
CA GLY A 87 4.95 2.97 -2.67
C GLY A 87 4.48 1.84 -3.60
N GLY A 88 5.22 1.56 -4.67
CA GLY A 88 4.85 0.53 -5.65
C GLY A 88 5.10 -0.92 -5.23
N SER A 89 5.92 -1.20 -4.19
CA SER A 89 6.30 -2.57 -3.82
C SER A 89 5.90 -2.95 -2.39
N ARG A 90 4.97 -3.91 -2.27
CA ARG A 90 4.54 -4.46 -0.96
C ARG A 90 5.71 -5.00 -0.15
N TRP A 91 6.71 -5.61 -0.79
CA TRP A 91 7.89 -6.14 -0.10
C TRP A 91 8.74 -5.04 0.51
N ARG A 92 8.92 -3.92 -0.19
CA ARG A 92 9.66 -2.76 0.34
C ARG A 92 8.91 -2.09 1.48
N GLN A 93 7.58 -2.04 1.39
CA GLN A 93 6.74 -1.58 2.51
C GLN A 93 6.89 -2.49 3.72
N LEU A 94 6.84 -3.82 3.55
CA LEU A 94 7.05 -4.78 4.64
C LEU A 94 8.46 -4.69 5.22
N ALA A 95 9.47 -4.42 4.39
CA ALA A 95 10.85 -4.25 4.85
C ALA A 95 10.99 -3.10 5.87
N SER A 96 10.18 -2.04 5.76
CA SER A 96 10.16 -0.93 6.74
C SER A 96 9.70 -1.36 8.14
N TYR A 97 9.02 -2.50 8.28
CA TYR A 97 8.63 -3.05 9.57
C TYR A 97 9.66 -4.01 10.18
N LEU A 98 10.71 -4.39 9.43
CA LEU A 98 11.74 -5.31 9.93
C LEU A 98 12.42 -4.80 11.22
N PRO A 99 12.79 -3.51 11.35
CA PRO A 99 13.40 -3.04 12.60
C PRO A 99 12.42 -3.09 13.79
N ALA A 100 11.14 -2.79 13.56
CA ALA A 100 10.11 -2.91 14.60
C ALA A 100 9.95 -4.37 15.06
N ALA A 101 9.92 -5.32 14.10
CA ALA A 101 9.88 -6.74 14.40
C ALA A 101 11.15 -7.20 15.14
N GLY A 102 12.32 -6.72 14.73
CA GLY A 102 13.60 -7.00 15.38
C GLY A 102 13.61 -6.56 16.84
N PHE A 103 13.17 -5.33 17.14
CA PHE A 103 13.03 -4.86 18.51
C PHE A 103 11.96 -5.64 19.29
N GLY A 104 10.83 -5.95 18.65
CA GLY A 104 9.74 -6.73 19.24
C GLY A 104 10.14 -8.17 19.59
N ALA A 105 11.14 -8.74 18.89
CA ALA A 105 11.64 -10.09 19.15
C ALA A 105 12.57 -10.17 20.38
N VAL A 106 13.19 -9.06 20.80
CA VAL A 106 14.17 -9.03 21.90
C VAL A 106 13.59 -9.59 23.22
N PRO A 107 12.40 -9.17 23.70
CA PRO A 107 11.80 -9.73 24.92
C PRO A 107 11.58 -11.25 24.86
N PHE A 108 11.25 -11.79 23.68
CA PHE A 108 11.01 -13.23 23.50
C PHE A 108 12.32 -14.01 23.49
N GLY A 109 13.39 -13.45 22.93
CA GLY A 109 14.72 -14.08 22.91
C GLY A 109 15.36 -14.21 24.30
N LEU A 110 15.04 -13.32 25.23
CA LEU A 110 15.60 -13.32 26.59
C LEU A 110 15.26 -14.59 27.38
N GLY A 111 14.12 -15.23 27.12
CA GLY A 111 13.75 -16.49 27.79
C GLY A 111 14.49 -17.72 27.26
N VAL A 112 15.15 -17.62 26.10
CA VAL A 112 15.77 -18.74 25.40
C VAL A 112 17.28 -18.79 25.62
N ILE A 113 17.91 -17.67 25.96
CA ILE A 113 19.36 -17.58 26.12
C ILE A 113 19.74 -17.63 27.62
N PRO A 114 20.28 -18.76 28.13
CA PRO A 114 20.71 -18.86 29.51
C PRO A 114 21.86 -17.89 29.81
N GLY A 115 21.73 -17.12 30.91
CA GLY A 115 22.72 -16.12 31.34
C GLY A 115 22.36 -14.67 31.02
N LEU A 116 21.36 -14.44 30.16
CA LEU A 116 20.65 -13.16 30.06
C LEU A 116 19.50 -13.18 31.06
N GLU A 117 19.80 -13.01 32.36
CA GLU A 117 18.77 -12.60 33.31
C GLU A 117 18.27 -11.22 32.88
N GLY A 118 17.26 -11.24 32.01
CA GLY A 118 16.80 -10.09 31.25
C GLY A 118 16.34 -8.99 32.19
N SER A 119 17.15 -7.95 32.36
CA SER A 119 16.72 -6.78 33.12
C SER A 119 15.42 -6.29 32.48
N GLY A 120 14.36 -6.14 33.27
CA GLY A 120 13.07 -5.64 32.77
C GLY A 120 13.22 -4.33 31.99
N ARG A 121 14.29 -3.56 32.26
CA ARG A 121 14.70 -2.37 31.51
C ARG A 121 14.96 -2.64 30.02
N LEU A 122 15.64 -3.73 29.68
CA LEU A 122 15.91 -4.10 28.29
C LEU A 122 14.62 -4.48 27.56
N ALA A 123 13.75 -5.27 28.20
CA ALA A 123 12.46 -5.64 27.63
C ALA A 123 11.57 -4.40 27.40
N ILE A 124 11.52 -3.49 28.38
CA ILE A 124 10.78 -2.22 28.28
C ILE A 124 11.34 -1.36 27.15
N ALA A 125 12.65 -1.15 27.10
CA ALA A 125 13.30 -0.33 26.07
C ALA A 125 13.06 -0.91 24.67
N ALA A 126 13.27 -2.21 24.48
CA ALA A 126 13.04 -2.87 23.19
C ALA A 126 11.56 -2.77 22.76
N SER A 127 10.62 -2.97 23.69
CA SER A 127 9.18 -2.83 23.40
C SER A 127 8.83 -1.39 23.01
N ALA A 128 9.38 -0.39 23.70
CA ALA A 128 9.16 1.02 23.38
C ALA A 128 9.69 1.37 21.97
N PHE A 129 10.90 0.94 21.62
CA PHE A 129 11.46 1.15 20.29
C PHE A 129 10.73 0.37 19.20
N ALA A 130 10.24 -0.84 19.49
CA ALA A 130 9.40 -1.59 18.57
C ALA A 130 8.13 -0.81 18.20
N LEU A 131 7.44 -0.27 19.21
CA LEU A 131 6.24 0.55 19.02
C LEU A 131 6.54 1.83 18.23
N LEU A 132 7.54 2.61 18.67
CA LEU A 132 7.91 3.87 18.00
C LEU A 132 8.30 3.66 16.54
N THR A 133 9.08 2.60 16.27
CA THR A 133 9.51 2.25 14.91
C THR A 133 8.33 1.77 14.07
N GLY A 134 7.43 0.96 14.63
CA GLY A 134 6.25 0.46 13.93
C GLY A 134 5.29 1.57 13.53
N VAL A 135 5.00 2.50 14.45
CA VAL A 135 4.17 3.69 14.17
C VAL A 135 4.81 4.57 13.11
N SER A 136 6.13 4.79 13.19
CA SER A 136 6.86 5.61 12.21
C SER A 136 6.92 4.95 10.83
N ALA A 137 7.16 3.64 10.76
CA ALA A 137 7.10 2.87 9.51
C ALA A 137 5.72 2.95 8.86
N PHE A 138 4.66 2.85 9.67
CA PHE A 138 3.28 3.01 9.20
C PHE A 138 3.03 4.40 8.60
N GLY A 139 3.45 5.47 9.29
CA GLY A 139 3.36 6.83 8.76
C GLY A 139 4.12 7.01 7.45
N LEU A 140 5.34 6.48 7.37
CA LEU A 140 6.17 6.52 6.17
C LEU A 140 5.52 5.78 4.99
N ASN A 141 5.00 4.58 5.24
CA ASN A 141 4.28 3.80 4.25
C ASN A 141 3.08 4.56 3.70
N ARG A 142 2.30 5.21 4.58
CA ARG A 142 1.16 6.02 4.18
C ARG A 142 1.56 7.22 3.31
N LEU A 143 2.59 7.97 3.70
CA LEU A 143 3.11 9.09 2.90
C LEU A 143 3.62 8.61 1.53
N SER A 144 4.34 7.48 1.49
CA SER A 144 4.83 6.91 0.24
C SER A 144 3.71 6.48 -0.70
N ARG A 145 2.60 5.95 -0.17
CA ARG A 145 1.45 5.51 -0.96
C ARG A 145 0.67 6.67 -1.55
N LYS A 146 0.46 7.74 -0.76
CA LYS A 146 -0.14 8.98 -1.25
C LYS A 146 0.67 9.55 -2.41
N ARG A 147 1.98 9.71 -2.22
CA ARG A 147 2.88 10.22 -3.27
C ARG A 147 2.90 9.33 -4.51
N TYR A 148 2.92 8.02 -4.34
CA TYR A 148 2.84 7.09 -5.46
C TYR A 148 1.52 7.20 -6.22
N ALA A 149 0.39 7.37 -5.50
CA ALA A 149 -0.91 7.61 -6.14
C ALA A 149 -0.90 8.95 -6.89
N ASP A 150 -0.47 10.04 -6.25
CA ASP A 150 -0.39 11.38 -6.85
C ASP A 150 0.51 11.39 -8.11
N ALA A 151 1.63 10.67 -8.08
CA ALA A 151 2.58 10.63 -9.20
C ALA A 151 2.06 9.82 -10.40
N ILE A 152 1.29 8.76 -10.14
CA ILE A 152 0.75 7.90 -11.21
C ILE A 152 -0.57 8.45 -11.76
N ALA A 153 -1.34 9.12 -10.93
CA ALA A 153 -2.63 9.73 -11.25
C ALA A 153 -2.50 11.24 -11.43
N ALA A 154 -1.44 11.66 -12.14
CA ALA A 154 -1.19 13.07 -12.45
C ALA A 154 -2.11 13.60 -13.57
N ASP A 155 -2.79 12.70 -14.29
CA ASP A 155 -3.79 13.01 -15.30
C ASP A 155 -5.10 13.53 -14.68
N GLU A 156 -5.91 14.23 -15.49
CA GLU A 156 -7.27 14.56 -15.09
C GLU A 156 -8.11 13.27 -15.13
N PRO A 157 -8.75 12.87 -14.03
CA PRO A 157 -9.52 11.64 -13.99
C PRO A 157 -10.69 11.67 -14.97
N THR A 158 -10.88 10.56 -15.64
CA THR A 158 -11.94 10.36 -16.63
C THR A 158 -13.31 10.21 -15.98
N ALA A 159 -13.36 9.69 -14.76
CA ALA A 159 -14.55 9.66 -13.93
C ALA A 159 -14.17 9.85 -12.46
N ARG A 160 -15.05 10.52 -11.70
CA ARG A 160 -14.97 10.60 -10.25
C ARG A 160 -16.33 10.24 -9.65
N TRP A 161 -16.35 9.50 -8.54
CA TRP A 161 -17.57 9.17 -7.82
C TRP A 161 -17.31 8.92 -6.34
N THR A 162 -18.32 9.13 -5.52
CA THR A 162 -18.25 8.93 -4.08
C THR A 162 -18.28 7.44 -3.72
N TRP A 163 -17.34 6.96 -2.90
CA TRP A 163 -17.33 5.57 -2.45
C TRP A 163 -18.12 5.38 -1.17
N GLN A 164 -19.18 4.59 -1.26
CA GLN A 164 -19.85 4.02 -0.11
C GLN A 164 -19.86 2.50 -0.23
N ARG A 165 -19.22 1.82 0.71
CA ARG A 165 -19.14 0.36 0.71
C ARG A 165 -20.53 -0.25 0.92
N SER A 166 -21.03 -0.98 -0.07
CA SER A 166 -22.25 -1.78 0.05
C SER A 166 -21.98 -3.00 0.96
N GLY A 167 -22.84 -3.25 1.94
CA GLY A 167 -22.83 -4.48 2.75
C GLY A 167 -23.08 -4.31 4.25
N PHE A 168 -23.59 -5.37 4.89
CA PHE A 168 -24.01 -5.38 6.31
C PHE A 168 -22.86 -5.11 7.31
N PHE A 169 -21.61 -5.32 6.90
CA PHE A 169 -20.42 -5.14 7.75
C PHE A 169 -19.70 -3.80 7.52
N SER A 170 -20.27 -2.87 6.74
CA SER A 170 -19.66 -1.56 6.48
C SER A 170 -20.02 -0.48 7.52
N GLY A 171 -20.86 -0.79 8.51
CA GLY A 171 -21.30 0.17 9.51
C GLY A 171 -20.35 0.34 10.71
N GLU A 172 -20.37 1.52 11.33
CA GLU A 172 -19.75 1.83 12.64
C GLU A 172 -19.98 0.72 13.68
N THR A 173 -21.11 0.02 13.59
CA THR A 173 -21.49 -1.11 14.43
C THR A 173 -20.52 -2.29 14.35
N ALA A 174 -20.00 -2.61 13.17
CA ALA A 174 -19.07 -3.73 12.99
C ALA A 174 -17.70 -3.40 13.61
N THR A 175 -17.19 -2.19 13.39
CA THR A 175 -15.93 -1.72 13.99
C THR A 175 -16.05 -1.57 15.50
N ALA A 176 -17.18 -1.03 15.99
CA ALA A 176 -17.47 -0.96 17.41
C ALA A 176 -17.54 -2.36 18.06
N ALA A 177 -18.17 -3.32 17.38
CA ALA A 177 -18.22 -4.71 17.85
C ALA A 177 -16.82 -5.35 17.88
N LEU A 178 -16.00 -5.17 16.84
CA LEU A 178 -14.64 -5.69 16.79
C LEU A 178 -13.75 -5.06 17.87
N THR A 179 -13.88 -3.76 18.07
CA THR A 179 -13.22 -3.03 19.17
C THR A 179 -13.62 -3.62 20.52
N ALA A 180 -14.92 -3.78 20.76
CA ALA A 180 -15.44 -4.32 22.01
C ALA A 180 -14.92 -5.74 22.28
N VAL A 181 -14.86 -6.58 21.25
CA VAL A 181 -14.28 -7.93 21.33
C VAL A 181 -12.78 -7.87 21.64
N THR A 182 -12.03 -6.97 20.99
CA THR A 182 -10.58 -6.82 21.19
C THR A 182 -10.25 -6.34 22.60
N VAL A 183 -10.94 -5.29 23.06
CA VAL A 183 -10.77 -4.75 24.42
C VAL A 183 -11.24 -5.76 25.46
N GLY A 184 -12.42 -6.37 25.27
CA GLY A 184 -12.98 -7.36 26.18
C GLY A 184 -12.10 -8.61 26.29
N GLY A 185 -11.62 -9.13 25.17
CA GLY A 185 -10.70 -10.26 25.11
C GLY A 185 -9.35 -9.95 25.75
N GLY A 186 -8.79 -8.76 25.48
CA GLY A 186 -7.58 -8.28 26.15
C GLY A 186 -7.76 -8.19 27.66
N LEU A 187 -8.90 -7.68 28.14
CA LEU A 187 -9.18 -7.56 29.56
C LEU A 187 -9.31 -8.93 30.24
N ALA A 188 -9.98 -9.89 29.60
CA ALA A 188 -10.08 -11.27 30.11
C ALA A 188 -8.70 -11.94 30.23
N MET A 189 -7.81 -11.70 29.26
CA MET A 189 -6.41 -12.17 29.33
C MET A 189 -5.63 -11.48 30.45
N ALA A 190 -5.84 -10.18 30.66
CA ALA A 190 -5.17 -9.45 31.75
C ALA A 190 -5.60 -9.97 33.14
N VAL A 191 -6.89 -10.28 33.33
CA VAL A 191 -7.43 -10.84 34.58
C VAL A 191 -6.84 -12.22 34.89
N THR A 192 -6.51 -13.01 33.86
CA THR A 192 -5.88 -14.33 34.01
C THR A 192 -4.36 -14.26 34.19
N GLY A 193 -3.79 -13.05 34.34
CA GLY A 193 -2.38 -12.82 34.64
C GLY A 193 -1.48 -12.69 33.39
N TYR A 194 -2.05 -12.73 32.19
CA TYR A 194 -1.28 -12.52 30.96
C TYR A 194 -1.14 -11.04 30.67
N TRP A 195 0.08 -10.51 30.83
CA TRP A 195 0.40 -9.11 30.53
C TRP A 195 0.10 -8.72 29.06
N VAL A 196 0.12 -9.68 28.13
CA VAL A 196 -0.29 -9.51 26.73
C VAL A 196 -1.74 -9.05 26.61
N GLY A 197 -2.60 -9.36 27.59
CA GLY A 197 -3.96 -8.84 27.65
C GLY A 197 -4.01 -7.31 27.73
N LEU A 198 -3.09 -6.69 28.50
CA LEU A 198 -3.00 -5.23 28.58
C LEU A 198 -2.60 -4.61 27.23
N PHE A 199 -1.73 -5.28 26.47
CA PHE A 199 -1.40 -4.84 25.11
C PHE A 199 -2.65 -4.81 24.23
N TRP A 200 -3.49 -5.85 24.25
CA TRP A 200 -4.74 -5.90 23.47
C TRP A 200 -5.76 -4.87 23.93
N VAL A 201 -5.84 -4.58 25.23
CA VAL A 201 -6.69 -3.50 25.77
C VAL A 201 -6.21 -2.15 25.26
N VAL A 202 -4.92 -1.84 25.40
CA VAL A 202 -4.33 -0.58 24.92
C VAL A 202 -4.46 -0.47 23.41
N TYR A 203 -4.24 -1.56 22.67
CA TYR A 203 -4.40 -1.62 21.22
C TYR A 203 -5.85 -1.39 20.81
N GLY A 204 -6.82 -2.05 21.43
CA GLY A 204 -8.24 -1.87 21.13
C GLY A 204 -8.72 -0.46 21.48
N ILE A 205 -8.27 0.11 22.61
CA ILE A 205 -8.57 1.50 22.98
C ILE A 205 -7.89 2.48 22.02
N ALA A 206 -6.64 2.24 21.63
CA ALA A 206 -5.94 3.07 20.66
C ALA A 206 -6.59 3.00 19.28
N MET A 207 -7.05 1.83 18.84
CA MET A 207 -7.82 1.65 17.60
C MET A 207 -9.14 2.42 17.67
N PHE A 208 -9.87 2.30 18.79
CA PHE A 208 -11.12 3.04 19.02
C PHE A 208 -10.93 4.55 19.07
N LEU A 209 -9.88 5.01 19.77
CA LEU A 209 -9.55 6.44 19.85
C LEU A 209 -9.03 6.96 18.52
N ALA A 210 -8.26 6.18 17.77
CA ALA A 210 -7.86 6.54 16.40
C ALA A 210 -9.08 6.68 15.49
N GLU A 211 -10.10 5.83 15.65
CA GLU A 211 -11.36 5.93 14.91
C GLU A 211 -12.23 7.12 15.39
N ARG A 212 -12.18 7.48 16.67
CA ARG A 212 -13.15 8.43 17.28
C ARG A 212 -12.64 9.84 17.56
N THR A 213 -11.35 10.00 17.82
CA THR A 213 -10.78 11.27 18.34
C THR A 213 -9.87 12.00 17.37
N ASP A 214 -9.71 11.53 16.13
CA ASP A 214 -8.86 12.22 15.14
C ASP A 214 -7.44 12.52 15.71
N TRP A 215 -6.99 11.67 16.64
CA TRP A 215 -5.88 11.97 17.58
C TRP A 215 -4.55 11.33 17.15
N GLY A 216 -4.41 11.12 15.85
CA GLY A 216 -3.16 11.37 15.16
C GLY A 216 -3.49 12.39 14.08
N GLY A 217 -2.66 13.41 13.87
CA GLY A 217 -2.72 14.32 12.71
C GLY A 217 -2.42 13.59 11.38
N LEU A 218 -3.12 12.49 11.22
CA LEU A 218 -3.17 11.45 10.21
C LEU A 218 -4.46 11.65 9.44
N ASP A 219 -4.91 12.88 9.32
CA ASP A 219 -6.10 13.34 8.63
C ASP A 219 -5.89 14.83 8.35
N SER A 220 -5.33 15.09 7.16
CA SER A 220 -5.81 16.21 6.33
C SER A 220 -7.18 15.87 5.71
N ILE A 221 -7.88 14.89 6.29
CA ILE A 221 -9.32 14.73 6.18
C ILE A 221 -9.85 15.94 6.94
N ASP A 222 -10.27 16.91 6.15
CA ASP A 222 -11.08 18.02 6.59
C ASP A 222 -12.14 17.48 7.58
N PRO A 223 -12.44 18.12 8.72
CA PRO A 223 -13.60 17.76 9.55
C PRO A 223 -14.93 17.62 8.77
N ASN A 224 -14.98 18.06 7.49
CA ASN A 224 -16.04 17.73 6.53
C ASN A 224 -16.06 16.29 5.98
N GLU A 225 -14.97 15.52 6.00
CA GLU A 225 -14.88 14.17 5.42
C GLU A 225 -15.51 13.05 6.26
N ARG A 226 -15.83 13.32 7.53
CA ARG A 226 -16.79 12.47 8.26
C ARG A 226 -18.20 12.48 7.59
N TRP A 227 -18.48 13.51 6.80
CA TRP A 227 -19.66 13.66 5.94
C TRP A 227 -19.35 13.56 4.44
N ASN A 228 -18.08 13.40 4.05
CA ASN A 228 -17.66 13.30 2.64
C ASN A 228 -17.01 11.93 2.42
N PRO A 229 -17.77 10.94 1.92
CA PRO A 229 -17.23 9.61 1.68
C PRO A 229 -16.06 9.71 0.71
N PRO A 230 -15.02 8.86 0.84
CA PRO A 230 -13.82 9.01 0.03
C PRO A 230 -14.17 8.89 -1.45
N GLU A 231 -13.67 9.80 -2.25
CA GLU A 231 -13.91 9.82 -3.70
C GLU A 231 -13.02 8.76 -4.37
N ILE A 232 -13.59 7.99 -5.31
CA ILE A 232 -12.83 7.17 -6.24
C ILE A 232 -12.70 7.95 -7.54
N SER A 233 -11.50 7.98 -8.08
CA SER A 233 -11.20 8.57 -9.37
C SER A 233 -10.59 7.53 -10.31
N ALA A 234 -11.09 7.48 -11.53
CA ALA A 234 -10.58 6.62 -12.59
C ALA A 234 -9.63 7.40 -13.50
N HIS A 235 -8.40 6.93 -13.57
CA HIS A 235 -7.29 7.49 -14.33
C HIS A 235 -6.83 6.52 -15.40
N ASP A 236 -6.03 6.99 -16.35
CA ASP A 236 -5.54 6.14 -17.44
C ASP A 236 -4.66 5.00 -16.91
N ALA A 237 -3.88 5.23 -15.85
CA ALA A 237 -3.06 4.19 -15.25
C ALA A 237 -3.84 3.21 -14.36
N GLY A 238 -4.98 3.60 -13.78
CA GLY A 238 -5.71 2.79 -12.82
C GLY A 238 -6.76 3.57 -12.02
N LEU A 239 -7.21 2.98 -10.92
CA LEU A 239 -8.12 3.62 -9.98
C LEU A 239 -7.38 4.17 -8.77
N VAL A 240 -7.77 5.36 -8.33
CA VAL A 240 -7.34 5.92 -7.05
C VAL A 240 -8.54 5.99 -6.12
N ILE A 241 -8.42 5.38 -4.94
CA ILE A 241 -9.41 5.46 -3.85
C ILE A 241 -8.91 6.48 -2.82
N GLY A 242 -9.65 7.58 -2.67
CA GLY A 242 -9.27 8.73 -1.86
C GLY A 242 -7.98 9.36 -2.37
N ASP A 243 -7.08 9.71 -1.45
CA ASP A 243 -5.75 10.27 -1.76
C ASP A 243 -4.60 9.28 -1.51
N ARG A 244 -4.88 7.97 -1.40
CA ARG A 244 -3.92 7.03 -0.75
C ARG A 244 -3.70 5.72 -1.45
N LYS A 245 -4.66 5.23 -2.23
CA LYS A 245 -4.64 3.85 -2.71
C LYS A 245 -4.87 3.80 -4.21
N PHE A 246 -3.78 3.60 -4.91
CA PHE A 246 -3.78 3.26 -6.32
C PHE A 246 -4.00 1.76 -6.54
N ILE A 247 -4.84 1.42 -7.53
CA ILE A 247 -5.14 0.07 -7.97
C ILE A 247 -5.00 0.07 -9.50
N PRO A 248 -3.94 -0.55 -10.04
CA PRO A 248 -3.75 -0.61 -11.49
C PRO A 248 -4.83 -1.48 -12.16
N TRP A 249 -5.10 -1.19 -13.43
CA TRP A 249 -6.14 -1.86 -14.20
C TRP A 249 -5.93 -3.37 -14.38
N ASP A 250 -4.68 -3.84 -14.37
CA ASP A 250 -4.33 -5.28 -14.41
C ASP A 250 -4.84 -6.06 -13.18
N GLN A 251 -5.14 -5.37 -12.07
CA GLN A 251 -5.73 -5.98 -10.88
C GLN A 251 -7.26 -5.98 -10.90
N ILE A 252 -7.89 -5.40 -11.92
CA ILE A 252 -9.34 -5.30 -12.07
C ILE A 252 -9.74 -6.20 -13.24
N GLY A 253 -10.32 -7.34 -12.90
CA GLY A 253 -10.72 -8.35 -13.88
C GLY A 253 -11.96 -7.90 -14.64
N ASP A 254 -12.97 -7.44 -13.91
CA ASP A 254 -14.24 -7.03 -14.48
C ASP A 254 -14.86 -5.82 -13.76
N VAL A 255 -15.72 -5.10 -14.48
CA VAL A 255 -16.48 -3.95 -13.96
C VAL A 255 -17.93 -4.16 -14.34
N ARG A 256 -18.81 -4.27 -13.35
CA ARG A 256 -20.23 -4.55 -13.55
C ARG A 256 -21.07 -3.54 -12.79
N LEU A 257 -22.03 -2.95 -13.48
CA LEU A 257 -23.09 -2.17 -12.84
C LEU A 257 -24.32 -3.06 -12.68
N THR A 258 -24.79 -3.20 -11.44
CA THR A 258 -26.02 -3.91 -11.10
C THR A 258 -27.13 -2.91 -10.76
N ASP A 259 -28.32 -3.40 -10.44
CA ASP A 259 -29.45 -2.56 -10.04
C ASP A 259 -29.15 -1.79 -8.73
N ASP A 260 -28.36 -2.38 -7.83
CA ASP A 260 -28.10 -1.83 -6.49
C ASP A 260 -26.65 -1.37 -6.27
N GLU A 261 -25.68 -1.91 -7.00
CA GLU A 261 -24.25 -1.66 -6.77
C GLU A 261 -23.39 -1.63 -8.04
N LEU A 262 -22.36 -0.78 -8.03
CA LEU A 262 -21.22 -0.84 -8.94
C LEU A 262 -20.16 -1.76 -8.33
N VAL A 263 -19.82 -2.85 -9.02
CA VAL A 263 -18.87 -3.86 -8.57
C VAL A 263 -17.64 -3.86 -9.48
N LEU A 264 -16.47 -3.70 -8.89
CA LEU A 264 -15.19 -3.85 -9.56
C LEU A 264 -14.53 -5.12 -9.00
N GLU A 265 -14.57 -6.18 -9.81
CA GLU A 265 -14.05 -7.50 -9.47
C GLU A 265 -12.52 -7.44 -9.54
N ARG A 266 -11.87 -7.79 -8.43
CA ARG A 266 -10.40 -7.78 -8.37
C ARG A 266 -9.85 -9.17 -8.56
N GLU A 267 -8.81 -9.29 -9.35
CA GLU A 267 -8.18 -10.59 -9.60
C GLU A 267 -7.36 -11.06 -8.37
N GLY A 268 -7.41 -12.37 -8.10
CA GLY A 268 -6.60 -13.04 -7.07
C GLY A 268 -7.18 -13.03 -5.65
N TYR A 269 -6.33 -12.78 -4.64
CA TYR A 269 -6.66 -12.86 -3.21
C TYR A 269 -7.24 -11.54 -2.64
N HIS A 270 -7.86 -10.73 -3.47
CA HIS A 270 -8.31 -9.40 -3.09
C HIS A 270 -9.83 -9.31 -3.09
N PHE A 271 -10.36 -8.53 -2.16
CA PHE A 271 -11.80 -8.28 -2.09
C PHE A 271 -12.22 -7.34 -3.23
N ASP A 272 -13.37 -7.65 -3.82
CA ASP A 272 -14.05 -6.78 -4.79
C ASP A 272 -14.34 -5.41 -4.18
N ILE A 273 -14.26 -4.39 -5.02
CA ILE A 273 -14.67 -3.03 -4.64
C ILE A 273 -16.13 -2.91 -5.01
N ARG A 274 -16.99 -2.77 -3.99
CA ARG A 274 -18.42 -2.58 -4.19
C ARG A 274 -18.81 -1.18 -3.74
N CYS A 275 -19.54 -0.49 -4.59
CA CYS A 275 -20.05 0.85 -4.34
C CYS A 275 -21.58 0.82 -4.46
N ASP A 276 -22.27 1.34 -3.45
CA ASP A 276 -23.72 1.51 -3.51
C ASP A 276 -24.08 2.44 -4.69
N ARG A 277 -25.01 2.02 -5.54
CA ARG A 277 -25.42 2.81 -6.71
C ARG A 277 -26.10 4.10 -6.30
N SER A 278 -26.77 4.14 -5.15
CA SER A 278 -27.56 5.30 -4.70
C SER A 278 -26.73 6.53 -4.33
N VAL A 279 -25.41 6.36 -4.11
CA VAL A 279 -24.50 7.47 -3.83
C VAL A 279 -23.77 7.99 -5.07
N ILE A 280 -23.99 7.35 -6.22
CA ILE A 280 -23.38 7.74 -7.49
C ILE A 280 -24.40 8.56 -8.26
N ASP A 281 -24.06 9.82 -8.56
CA ASP A 281 -24.99 10.75 -9.22
C ASP A 281 -25.43 10.25 -10.62
N ASP A 282 -24.49 9.71 -11.39
CA ASP A 282 -24.72 9.12 -12.71
C ASP A 282 -23.90 7.81 -12.85
N PRO A 283 -24.47 6.66 -12.45
CA PRO A 283 -23.73 5.40 -12.41
C PRO A 283 -23.39 4.87 -13.81
N GLU A 284 -24.21 5.17 -14.82
CA GLU A 284 -23.91 4.84 -16.22
C GLU A 284 -22.73 5.65 -16.76
N ALA A 285 -22.69 6.96 -16.51
CA ALA A 285 -21.56 7.79 -16.94
C ALA A 285 -20.25 7.41 -16.24
N VAL A 286 -20.32 7.01 -14.96
CA VAL A 286 -19.18 6.49 -14.21
C VAL A 286 -18.69 5.18 -14.82
N LEU A 287 -19.58 4.24 -15.13
CA LEU A 287 -19.22 2.98 -15.80
C LEU A 287 -18.54 3.26 -17.15
N GLU A 288 -19.13 4.10 -17.99
CA GLU A 288 -18.56 4.46 -19.29
C GLU A 288 -17.18 5.13 -19.13
N GLY A 289 -17.02 5.99 -18.12
CA GLY A 289 -15.75 6.63 -17.81
C GLY A 289 -14.66 5.65 -17.36
N ILE A 290 -15.03 4.66 -16.55
CA ILE A 290 -14.14 3.57 -16.13
C ILE A 290 -13.72 2.72 -17.32
N GLU A 291 -14.67 2.31 -18.17
CA GLU A 291 -14.38 1.50 -19.37
C GLU A 291 -13.47 2.26 -20.34
N ARG A 292 -13.70 3.57 -20.50
CA ARG A 292 -12.87 4.44 -21.34
C ARG A 292 -11.43 4.54 -20.81
N ALA A 293 -11.25 4.79 -19.52
CA ALA A 293 -9.93 4.86 -18.89
C ALA A 293 -9.17 3.52 -19.02
N ARG A 294 -9.87 2.39 -18.79
CA ARG A 294 -9.31 1.05 -18.96
C ARG A 294 -8.89 0.76 -20.41
N ALA A 295 -9.69 1.20 -21.39
CA ALA A 295 -9.39 1.01 -22.80
C ALA A 295 -8.15 1.79 -23.25
N ARG A 296 -7.92 3.00 -22.73
CA ARG A 296 -6.69 3.78 -22.99
C ARG A 296 -5.47 3.07 -22.41
N ALA A 297 -5.56 2.57 -21.18
CA ALA A 297 -4.49 1.80 -20.54
C ALA A 297 -4.02 0.59 -21.37
N GLY A 298 -4.97 -0.14 -21.99
CA GLY A 298 -4.66 -1.28 -22.85
C GLY A 298 -4.05 -0.89 -24.21
N THR A 299 -4.24 0.35 -24.64
CA THR A 299 -3.70 0.89 -25.90
C THR A 299 -2.25 1.35 -25.72
N ASP A 300 -1.93 1.94 -24.56
CA ASP A 300 -0.60 2.46 -24.23
C ASP A 300 0.35 1.44 -23.59
N ALA A 301 -0.14 0.22 -23.31
CA ALA A 301 0.68 -0.87 -22.80
C ALA A 301 1.83 -1.17 -23.81
N PRO A 302 3.11 -1.01 -23.42
CA PRO A 302 4.23 -1.17 -24.32
C PRO A 302 4.20 -2.58 -24.93
N ALA A 303 4.31 -2.66 -26.25
CA ALA A 303 4.20 -3.89 -27.05
C ALA A 303 5.16 -5.02 -26.62
N HIS A 304 6.08 -4.74 -25.70
CA HIS A 304 7.06 -5.68 -25.18
C HIS A 304 6.50 -6.68 -24.15
N ASP A 305 5.30 -6.43 -23.58
CA ASP A 305 4.65 -7.30 -22.60
C ASP A 305 3.44 -8.08 -23.16
N ARG A 306 3.20 -8.06 -24.47
CA ARG A 306 2.25 -9.02 -25.08
C ARG A 306 2.89 -10.40 -25.05
N PRO A 307 2.41 -11.34 -24.23
CA PRO A 307 2.87 -12.72 -24.32
C PRO A 307 2.39 -13.24 -25.68
N ASP A 308 3.33 -13.61 -26.53
CA ASP A 308 3.11 -14.66 -27.51
C ASP A 308 2.08 -14.43 -28.62
N GLN A 309 2.13 -13.24 -29.24
CA GLN A 309 1.64 -13.14 -30.62
C GLN A 309 2.55 -13.95 -31.58
N ARG A 310 3.86 -14.00 -31.32
CA ARG A 310 4.82 -14.85 -32.04
C ARG A 310 4.58 -16.35 -31.86
N GLU A 311 4.12 -16.81 -30.71
CA GLU A 311 3.85 -18.23 -30.48
C GLU A 311 2.54 -18.67 -31.16
N ARG A 312 1.54 -17.76 -31.25
CA ARG A 312 0.33 -18.02 -32.07
C ARG A 312 0.61 -18.00 -33.57
N ASP A 313 1.46 -17.09 -34.04
CA ASP A 313 1.84 -17.03 -35.46
C ASP A 313 2.69 -18.25 -35.84
N ALA A 314 3.61 -18.70 -34.95
CA ALA A 314 4.38 -19.94 -35.16
C ALA A 314 3.52 -21.22 -35.09
N ALA A 315 2.48 -21.25 -34.25
CA ALA A 315 1.53 -22.35 -34.21
C ALA A 315 0.62 -22.38 -35.46
N SER A 316 0.23 -21.20 -35.97
CA SER A 316 -0.58 -21.09 -37.20
C SER A 316 0.20 -21.47 -38.47
N GLU A 317 1.52 -21.26 -38.50
CA GLU A 317 2.36 -21.70 -39.64
C GLU A 317 2.65 -23.21 -39.63
N GLY A 318 2.60 -23.87 -38.45
CA GLY A 318 2.82 -25.31 -38.33
C GLY A 318 1.65 -26.20 -38.74
N GLU A 319 0.41 -25.71 -38.61
CA GLU A 319 -0.80 -26.51 -38.88
C GLU A 319 -1.14 -26.58 -40.38
N SER A 320 -0.65 -25.64 -41.20
CA SER A 320 -0.94 -25.62 -42.64
C SER A 320 -0.04 -26.56 -43.48
N ALA A 321 0.95 -27.22 -42.89
CA ALA A 321 1.90 -28.09 -43.61
C ALA A 321 1.64 -29.59 -43.44
N THR A 322 0.64 -30.00 -42.64
CA THR A 322 0.38 -31.43 -42.34
C THR A 322 -1.00 -31.86 -42.85
N GLU A 323 -1.35 -31.47 -44.07
CA GLU A 323 -2.47 -32.05 -44.81
C GLU A 323 -1.93 -32.58 -46.15
N THR A 324 -0.99 -33.53 -46.06
CA THR A 324 -0.55 -34.33 -47.20
C THR A 324 -0.91 -35.79 -46.91
N GLU A 325 -2.04 -36.18 -47.49
CA GLU A 325 -2.16 -37.45 -48.22
C GLU A 325 -1.88 -38.73 -47.42
N THR A 326 -2.80 -39.09 -46.52
CA THR A 326 -2.92 -40.48 -46.08
C THR A 326 -3.75 -41.24 -47.12
N GLU A 327 -3.05 -41.74 -48.13
CA GLU A 327 -3.52 -42.70 -49.12
C GLU A 327 -4.03 -43.97 -48.40
N THR A 328 -5.35 -44.21 -48.50
CA THR A 328 -6.03 -45.41 -48.00
C THR A 328 -5.60 -46.63 -48.82
N PRO A 329 -4.94 -47.65 -48.25
CA PRO A 329 -4.67 -48.88 -48.99
C PRO A 329 -5.92 -49.76 -48.96
N ASP A 330 -6.47 -50.01 -50.15
CA ASP A 330 -7.41 -51.09 -50.42
C ASP A 330 -6.78 -52.43 -49.98
N LEU A 331 -7.42 -53.07 -49.00
CA LEU A 331 -7.21 -54.48 -48.68
C LEU A 331 -8.48 -55.25 -49.05
N GLU A 332 -8.54 -55.64 -50.32
CA GLU A 332 -9.28 -56.82 -50.76
C GLU A 332 -8.55 -58.11 -50.30
N THR A 333 -9.31 -59.22 -50.29
CA THR A 333 -8.88 -60.65 -50.21
C THR A 333 -8.38 -61.15 -48.84
N GLU A 334 -8.77 -62.32 -48.30
CA GLU A 334 -9.38 -63.54 -48.83
C GLU A 334 -9.93 -64.40 -47.65
N THR A 335 -10.98 -65.15 -47.93
CA THR A 335 -11.31 -66.54 -47.55
C THR A 335 -10.39 -67.30 -46.57
N GLU A 336 -10.96 -67.99 -45.56
CA GLU A 336 -11.06 -69.48 -45.50
C GLU A 336 -11.48 -70.01 -44.10
N THR A 337 -12.59 -70.76 -44.11
CA THR A 337 -12.88 -72.04 -43.45
C THR A 337 -12.00 -72.53 -42.28
N THR A 338 -12.59 -72.79 -41.11
CA THR A 338 -12.89 -74.14 -40.53
C THR A 338 -13.62 -73.98 -39.19
#